data_AF-A0A968NQA7-F1
#
_entry.id   AF-A0A968NQA7-F1
#
_cell.length_a   1.000
_cell.length_b   1.000
_cell.length_c   1.000
_cell.angle_alpha   90.00
_cell.angle_beta   90.00
_cell.angle_gamma   90.00
#
_symmetry.space_group_name_H-M   'P 1'
#
loop_
_entity.id
_entity.type
_entity.pdbx_description
1 polymer ?
#
loop_
_entity_poly.entity_id
_entity_poly.type
_entity_poly.pdbx_seq_one_letter_code
_entity_poly.pdbx_strand_id
1 'polypeptide(L)'
;MTAPGSEVWEELRPVFRSLEHTLFFGPHRSLHHGAALPGQDTRSGAEFAERWREAKQKHPERVRGLLEEISGDLCRLFRFREFHADVDENGSVELRVDGERMGLSDLGSGIGQAFLLLAQAAAEEPDYVLIDEPECHLHPACQVDFVTLLGSHARYGVIAATHNLGLARSISEHIYEIKREPEAGAARLELLDETGGRLSQRLGELDFAAHRRMGCTKVLLVEGPRRSRRTPAAGQRGDGRSVVLLPLGGSSMINGRRADELGEIRKICPNVYALIDSERDRAGAPVSIPHREFLEACRHHGIDAHALERRSF
;
A
#
# COMPACT_ATOMS: atom_id res chain seq x y z
N MET A 1 -29.75 -23.79 27.91
CA MET A 1 -28.42 -24.27 27.50
C MET A 1 -28.04 -23.52 26.24
N THR A 2 -27.20 -22.49 26.36
CA THR A 2 -26.57 -21.81 25.23
C THR A 2 -25.64 -22.80 24.54
N ALA A 3 -25.67 -22.86 23.21
CA ALA A 3 -24.78 -23.74 22.45
C ALA A 3 -23.31 -23.39 22.76
N PRO A 4 -22.42 -24.38 22.94
CA PRO A 4 -21.00 -24.13 23.12
C PRO A 4 -20.48 -23.34 21.90
N GLY A 5 -19.87 -22.17 22.15
CA GLY A 5 -19.44 -21.22 21.13
C GLY A 5 -20.30 -19.96 20.96
N SER A 6 -21.49 -19.89 21.60
CA SER A 6 -22.38 -18.72 21.46
C SER A 6 -21.79 -17.39 21.95
N GLU A 7 -20.94 -17.38 22.97
CA GLU A 7 -20.23 -16.16 23.42
C GLU A 7 -19.21 -15.67 22.38
N VAL A 8 -18.40 -16.58 21.82
CA VAL A 8 -17.44 -16.24 20.75
C VAL A 8 -18.17 -15.72 19.51
N TRP A 9 -19.32 -16.30 19.17
CA TRP A 9 -20.14 -15.82 18.06
C TRP A 9 -20.71 -14.42 18.29
N GLU A 10 -21.13 -14.08 19.50
CA GLU A 10 -21.59 -12.72 19.83
C GLU A 10 -20.43 -11.71 19.83
N GLU A 11 -19.23 -12.10 20.26
CA GLU A 11 -18.02 -11.27 20.18
C GLU A 11 -17.56 -11.02 18.73
N LEU A 12 -17.66 -12.03 17.86
CA LEU A 12 -17.28 -11.92 16.45
C LEU A 12 -18.37 -11.31 15.57
N ARG A 13 -19.61 -11.22 16.05
CA ARG A 13 -20.75 -10.72 15.28
C ARG A 13 -20.52 -9.32 14.69
N PRO A 14 -19.95 -8.34 15.41
CA PRO A 14 -19.64 -7.03 14.84
C PRO A 14 -18.57 -7.12 13.73
N VAL A 15 -17.59 -8.00 13.90
CA VAL A 15 -16.52 -8.24 12.90
C VAL A 15 -17.13 -8.83 11.62
N PHE A 16 -17.98 -9.84 11.73
CA PHE A 16 -18.65 -10.41 10.56
C PHE A 16 -19.58 -9.41 9.88
N ARG A 17 -20.27 -8.54 10.63
CA ARG A 17 -21.04 -7.44 10.03
C ARG A 17 -20.15 -6.45 9.29
N SER A 18 -18.95 -6.13 9.80
CA SER A 18 -18.02 -5.26 9.06
C SER A 18 -17.51 -5.88 7.77
N LEU A 19 -17.64 -7.20 7.58
CA LEU A 19 -17.29 -7.88 6.33
C LEU A 19 -18.45 -7.87 5.31
N GLU A 20 -19.66 -7.49 5.70
CA GLU A 20 -20.85 -7.48 4.82
C GLU A 20 -20.68 -6.54 3.62
N HIS A 21 -19.98 -5.41 3.83
CA HIS A 21 -19.68 -4.43 2.79
C HIS A 21 -18.23 -4.55 2.30
N THR A 22 -17.80 -5.77 1.99
CA THR A 22 -16.46 -6.04 1.47
C THR A 22 -16.46 -6.09 -0.06
N LEU A 23 -15.49 -5.41 -0.67
CA LEU A 23 -15.22 -5.48 -2.10
C LEU A 23 -14.04 -6.42 -2.36
N PHE A 24 -14.24 -7.48 -3.15
CA PHE A 24 -13.19 -8.45 -3.47
C PHE A 24 -12.72 -8.35 -4.92
N PHE A 25 -11.40 -8.33 -5.10
CA PHE A 25 -10.72 -8.30 -6.38
C PHE A 25 -9.81 -9.53 -6.52
N GLY A 26 -10.31 -10.54 -7.24
CA GLY A 26 -9.57 -11.78 -7.47
C GLY A 26 -8.32 -11.60 -8.37
N PRO A 27 -7.51 -12.65 -8.56
CA PRO A 27 -6.18 -12.56 -9.18
C PRO A 27 -6.24 -12.40 -10.71
N HIS A 28 -7.34 -12.82 -11.34
CA HIS A 28 -7.51 -12.79 -12.79
C HIS A 28 -8.35 -11.59 -13.20
N ARG A 29 -7.73 -10.42 -13.22
CA ARG A 29 -8.38 -9.15 -13.62
C ARG A 29 -8.18 -8.91 -15.11
N SER A 30 -8.93 -9.65 -15.92
CA SER A 30 -8.90 -9.48 -17.38
C SER A 30 -9.72 -8.24 -17.78
N LEU A 31 -9.06 -7.27 -18.43
CA LEU A 31 -9.77 -6.19 -19.14
C LEU A 31 -10.47 -6.70 -20.41
N HIS A 32 -10.04 -7.86 -20.92
CA HIS A 32 -10.61 -8.50 -22.11
C HIS A 32 -11.77 -9.43 -21.72
N HIS A 33 -12.85 -9.34 -22.49
CA HIS A 33 -14.09 -10.11 -22.33
C HIS A 33 -13.79 -11.61 -22.15
N GLY A 34 -13.98 -12.12 -20.94
CA GLY A 34 -13.88 -13.54 -20.62
C GLY A 34 -14.82 -13.86 -19.47
N ALA A 35 -15.70 -14.83 -19.68
CA ALA A 35 -16.75 -15.22 -18.75
C ALA A 35 -16.20 -15.51 -17.35
N ALA A 36 -16.75 -14.84 -16.34
CA ALA A 36 -16.49 -15.15 -14.93
C ALA A 36 -17.01 -16.54 -14.58
N LEU A 37 -16.23 -17.29 -13.79
CA LEU A 37 -16.73 -18.48 -13.10
C LEU A 37 -17.71 -18.05 -11.99
N PRO A 38 -18.76 -18.84 -11.68
CA PRO A 38 -19.70 -18.52 -10.61
C PRO A 38 -18.95 -18.35 -9.27
N GLY A 39 -19.06 -17.17 -8.65
CA GLY A 39 -18.40 -16.86 -7.38
C GLY A 39 -17.01 -16.23 -7.48
N GLN A 40 -16.50 -15.98 -8.69
CA GLN A 40 -15.36 -15.09 -8.89
C GLN A 40 -15.89 -13.71 -9.31
N ASP A 41 -15.82 -12.75 -8.40
CA ASP A 41 -16.27 -11.37 -8.61
C ASP A 41 -15.22 -10.57 -9.42
N THR A 42 -14.65 -11.19 -10.46
CA THR A 42 -13.81 -10.50 -11.43
C THR A 42 -14.73 -9.77 -12.41
N ARG A 43 -15.28 -8.66 -11.95
CA ARG A 43 -16.28 -7.86 -12.66
C ARG A 43 -15.65 -7.30 -13.93
N SER A 44 -16.16 -7.74 -15.08
CA SER A 44 -15.64 -7.34 -16.40
C SER A 44 -15.85 -5.84 -16.65
N GLY A 45 -15.08 -5.23 -17.56
CA GLY A 45 -15.26 -3.83 -17.93
C GLY A 45 -16.68 -3.48 -18.43
N ALA A 46 -17.43 -4.47 -18.94
CA ALA A 46 -18.81 -4.31 -19.38
C ALA A 46 -19.80 -4.17 -18.20
N GLU A 47 -19.67 -5.00 -17.16
CA GLU A 47 -20.49 -4.89 -15.93
C GLU A 47 -20.20 -3.60 -15.17
N PHE A 48 -18.92 -3.20 -15.12
CA PHE A 48 -18.54 -1.88 -14.61
C PHE A 48 -19.29 -0.78 -15.35
N ALA A 49 -19.25 -0.78 -16.68
CA ALA A 49 -19.86 0.28 -17.47
C ALA A 49 -21.39 0.33 -17.33
N GLU A 50 -22.06 -0.83 -17.21
CA GLU A 50 -23.51 -0.89 -16.98
C GLU A 50 -23.89 -0.29 -15.62
N ARG A 51 -23.21 -0.71 -14.54
CA ARG A 51 -23.44 -0.16 -13.19
C ARG A 51 -23.09 1.32 -13.12
N TRP A 52 -22.03 1.74 -13.82
CA TRP A 52 -21.64 3.14 -13.91
C TRP A 52 -22.69 3.97 -14.63
N ARG A 53 -23.27 3.43 -15.72
CA ARG A 53 -24.37 4.08 -16.45
C ARG A 53 -25.60 4.23 -15.54
N GLU A 54 -25.96 3.19 -14.81
CA GLU A 54 -27.07 3.23 -13.86
C GLU A 54 -26.83 4.27 -12.76
N ALA A 55 -25.62 4.32 -12.20
CA ALA A 55 -25.21 5.32 -11.22
C ALA A 55 -25.27 6.75 -11.80
N LYS A 56 -24.80 6.95 -13.04
CA LYS A 56 -24.83 8.25 -13.74
C LYS A 56 -26.26 8.73 -13.98
N GLN A 57 -27.19 7.83 -14.26
CA GLN A 57 -28.61 8.15 -14.43
C GLN A 57 -29.29 8.51 -13.10
N LYS A 58 -29.00 7.76 -12.02
CA LYS A 58 -29.63 7.99 -10.71
C LYS A 58 -29.03 9.18 -9.95
N HIS A 59 -27.71 9.37 -10.04
CA HIS A 59 -26.95 10.34 -9.26
C HIS A 59 -25.84 11.00 -10.09
N PRO A 60 -26.17 11.80 -11.12
CA PRO A 60 -25.21 12.35 -12.07
C PRO A 60 -24.13 13.22 -11.41
N GLU A 61 -24.52 14.03 -10.41
CA GLU A 61 -23.62 14.91 -9.67
C GLU A 61 -22.60 14.14 -8.83
N ARG A 62 -23.04 13.05 -8.18
CA ARG A 62 -22.15 12.18 -7.40
C ARG A 62 -21.13 11.49 -8.31
N VAL A 63 -21.59 10.95 -9.43
CA VAL A 63 -20.72 10.25 -10.38
C VAL A 63 -19.70 11.20 -11.01
N ARG A 64 -20.08 12.43 -11.36
CA ARG A 64 -19.14 13.44 -11.85
C ARG A 64 -18.05 13.74 -10.82
N GLY A 65 -18.43 13.97 -9.56
CA GLY A 65 -17.46 14.21 -8.48
C GLY A 65 -16.47 13.06 -8.29
N LEU A 66 -16.97 11.81 -8.32
CA LEU A 66 -16.11 10.62 -8.25
C LEU A 66 -15.14 10.54 -9.43
N LEU A 67 -15.59 10.81 -10.66
CA LEU A 67 -14.71 10.81 -11.83
C LEU A 67 -13.61 11.87 -11.74
N GLU A 68 -13.94 13.06 -11.25
CA GLU A 68 -12.96 14.14 -11.05
C GLU A 68 -11.91 13.73 -10.00
N GLU A 69 -12.34 13.10 -8.91
CA GLU A 69 -11.46 12.56 -7.88
C GLU A 69 -10.51 11.48 -8.44
N ILE A 70 -11.07 10.42 -9.04
CA ILE A 70 -10.31 9.30 -9.61
C ILE A 70 -9.37 9.78 -10.71
N SER A 71 -9.80 10.73 -11.54
CA SER A 71 -8.97 11.32 -12.59
C SER A 71 -7.76 12.05 -12.00
N GLY A 72 -7.98 12.81 -10.93
CA GLY A 72 -6.90 13.48 -10.20
C GLY A 72 -5.92 12.47 -9.58
N ASP A 73 -6.43 11.38 -9.04
CA ASP A 73 -5.63 10.29 -8.50
C ASP A 73 -4.78 9.57 -9.55
N LEU A 74 -5.36 9.24 -10.70
CA LEU A 74 -4.66 8.61 -11.81
C LEU A 74 -3.58 9.53 -12.40
N CYS A 75 -3.85 10.83 -12.50
CA CYS A 75 -2.84 11.82 -12.87
C CYS A 75 -1.66 11.80 -11.88
N ARG A 76 -1.92 11.74 -10.56
CA ARG A 76 -0.86 11.65 -9.55
C ARG A 76 -0.08 10.33 -9.65
N LEU A 77 -0.79 9.22 -9.73
CA LEU A 77 -0.23 7.86 -9.71
C LEU A 77 0.66 7.60 -10.94
N PHE A 78 0.16 7.94 -12.13
CA PHE A 78 0.82 7.66 -13.40
C PHE A 78 1.56 8.86 -14.01
N ARG A 79 1.47 10.04 -13.39
CA ARG A 79 2.09 11.30 -13.85
C ARG A 79 1.54 11.78 -15.20
N PHE A 80 0.27 11.54 -15.47
CA PHE A 80 -0.42 12.17 -16.60
C PHE A 80 -0.60 13.65 -16.34
N ARG A 81 -0.58 14.46 -17.40
CA ARG A 81 -0.95 15.87 -17.35
C ARG A 81 -2.46 16.01 -17.24
N GLU A 82 -3.18 15.12 -17.91
CA GLU A 82 -4.62 15.11 -17.98
C GLU A 82 -5.13 13.67 -18.08
N PHE A 83 -6.15 13.35 -17.30
CA PHE A 83 -6.91 12.12 -17.41
C PHE A 83 -8.39 12.49 -17.29
N HIS A 84 -9.21 12.04 -18.23
CA HIS A 84 -10.66 12.10 -18.13
C HIS A 84 -11.24 10.78 -18.56
N ALA A 85 -12.20 10.29 -17.81
CA ALA A 85 -13.02 9.15 -18.21
C ALA A 85 -14.47 9.60 -18.36
N ASP A 86 -15.13 9.11 -19.39
CA ASP A 86 -16.58 9.19 -19.54
C ASP A 86 -17.12 7.84 -19.99
N VAL A 87 -18.40 7.61 -19.72
CA VAL A 87 -19.14 6.44 -20.21
C VAL A 87 -20.19 6.96 -21.19
N ASP A 88 -20.11 6.48 -22.43
CA ASP A 88 -21.04 6.83 -23.49
C ASP A 88 -22.43 6.20 -23.25
N GLU A 89 -23.39 6.55 -24.11
CA GLU A 89 -24.76 6.02 -24.03
C GLU A 89 -24.81 4.49 -24.25
N ASN A 90 -23.84 3.94 -24.97
CA ASN A 90 -23.72 2.51 -25.28
C ASN A 90 -23.01 1.73 -24.17
N GLY A 91 -22.49 2.38 -23.12
CA GLY A 91 -21.72 1.74 -22.04
C GLY A 91 -20.29 1.43 -22.41
N SER A 92 -19.73 2.10 -23.40
CA SER A 92 -18.30 2.09 -23.67
C SER A 92 -17.63 3.16 -22.82
N VAL A 93 -16.52 2.80 -22.18
CA VAL A 93 -15.68 3.75 -21.46
C VAL A 93 -14.79 4.47 -22.47
N GLU A 94 -15.03 5.76 -22.68
CA GLU A 94 -14.15 6.65 -23.43
C GLU A 94 -13.18 7.34 -22.49
N LEU A 95 -11.89 7.30 -22.83
CA LEU A 95 -10.84 7.93 -22.05
C LEU A 95 -10.17 9.03 -22.87
N ARG A 96 -9.80 10.11 -22.21
CA ARG A 96 -8.91 11.12 -22.74
C ARG A 96 -7.69 11.25 -21.84
N VAL A 97 -6.51 10.92 -22.35
CA VAL A 97 -5.25 10.98 -21.61
C VAL A 97 -4.28 11.87 -22.36
N ASP A 98 -3.78 12.91 -21.70
CA ASP A 98 -2.82 13.89 -22.27
C ASP A 98 -3.25 14.46 -23.65
N GLY A 99 -4.56 14.61 -23.86
CA GLY A 99 -5.17 15.13 -25.09
C GLY A 99 -5.53 14.07 -26.13
N GLU A 100 -5.14 12.81 -25.95
CA GLU A 100 -5.47 11.71 -26.86
C GLU A 100 -6.71 10.95 -26.40
N ARG A 101 -7.62 10.64 -27.33
CA ARG A 101 -8.80 9.81 -27.06
C ARG A 101 -8.46 8.35 -27.29
N MET A 102 -8.83 7.49 -26.35
CA MET A 102 -8.58 6.06 -26.42
C MET A 102 -9.66 5.27 -25.68
N GLY A 103 -9.84 3.99 -26.04
CA GLY A 103 -10.68 3.08 -25.29
C GLY A 103 -9.95 2.49 -24.08
N LEU A 104 -10.70 1.88 -23.16
CA LEU A 104 -10.11 1.16 -22.02
C LEU A 104 -9.14 0.05 -22.44
N SER A 105 -9.39 -0.60 -23.59
CA SER A 105 -8.52 -1.62 -24.17
C SER A 105 -7.16 -1.10 -24.63
N ASP A 106 -7.07 0.19 -24.96
CA ASP A 106 -5.88 0.81 -25.55
C ASP A 106 -5.02 1.54 -24.51
N LEU A 107 -5.55 1.75 -23.30
CA LEU A 107 -4.91 2.45 -22.18
C LEU A 107 -3.72 1.66 -21.57
N GLY A 108 -3.63 0.36 -21.87
CA GLY A 108 -2.69 -0.57 -21.26
C GLY A 108 -3.24 -1.23 -20.00
N SER A 109 -2.90 -2.51 -19.80
CA SER A 109 -3.54 -3.36 -18.80
C SER A 109 -3.42 -2.85 -17.36
N GLY A 110 -2.25 -2.34 -16.97
CA GLY A 110 -2.03 -1.80 -15.63
C GLY A 110 -2.86 -0.55 -15.32
N ILE A 111 -2.88 0.41 -16.24
CA ILE A 111 -3.61 1.68 -16.04
C ILE A 111 -5.12 1.43 -16.08
N GLY A 112 -5.59 0.62 -17.05
CA GLY A 112 -7.00 0.27 -17.15
C GLY A 112 -7.50 -0.48 -15.92
N GLN A 113 -6.72 -1.43 -15.42
CA GLN A 113 -7.04 -2.13 -14.18
C GLN A 113 -7.08 -1.17 -12.99
N ALA A 114 -6.07 -0.31 -12.83
CA ALA A 114 -6.06 0.66 -11.72
C ALA A 114 -7.28 1.59 -11.77
N PHE A 115 -7.64 2.11 -12.94
CA PHE A 115 -8.84 2.92 -13.13
C PHE A 115 -10.10 2.19 -12.68
N LEU A 116 -10.32 0.96 -13.16
CA LEU A 116 -11.51 0.17 -12.81
C LEU A 116 -11.60 -0.08 -11.30
N LEU A 117 -10.50 -0.52 -10.68
CA LEU A 117 -10.47 -0.85 -9.25
C LEU A 117 -10.74 0.37 -8.37
N LEU A 118 -10.11 1.51 -8.70
CA LEU A 118 -10.31 2.77 -7.99
C LEU A 118 -11.72 3.30 -8.18
N ALA A 119 -12.22 3.30 -9.42
CA ALA A 119 -13.57 3.75 -9.71
C ALA A 119 -14.62 2.95 -8.97
N GLN A 120 -14.41 1.64 -8.89
CA GLN A 120 -15.29 0.76 -8.18
C GLN A 120 -15.25 0.93 -6.66
N ALA A 121 -14.06 1.01 -6.08
CA ALA A 121 -13.92 1.25 -4.64
C ALA A 121 -14.53 2.61 -4.25
N ALA A 122 -14.30 3.65 -5.05
CA ALA A 122 -14.84 4.99 -4.82
C ALA A 122 -16.38 5.03 -4.94
N ALA A 123 -16.95 4.25 -5.86
CA ALA A 123 -18.41 4.19 -6.04
C ALA A 123 -19.12 3.37 -4.94
N GLU A 124 -18.50 2.30 -4.46
CA GLU A 124 -19.10 1.38 -3.48
C GLU A 124 -18.85 1.78 -2.03
N GLU A 125 -17.84 2.60 -1.76
CA GLU A 125 -17.44 3.04 -0.40
C GLU A 125 -17.36 1.83 0.58
N PRO A 126 -16.61 0.76 0.24
CA PRO A 126 -16.65 -0.48 1.00
C PRO A 126 -16.05 -0.32 2.40
N ASP A 127 -16.48 -1.18 3.31
CA ASP A 127 -15.86 -1.30 4.63
C ASP A 127 -14.44 -1.86 4.52
N TYR A 128 -14.25 -2.89 3.69
CA TYR A 128 -12.95 -3.50 3.38
C TYR A 128 -12.77 -3.71 1.88
N VAL A 129 -11.52 -3.59 1.41
CA VAL A 129 -11.12 -4.09 0.09
C VAL A 129 -10.23 -5.32 0.27
N LEU A 130 -10.61 -6.43 -0.35
CA LEU A 130 -9.79 -7.64 -0.45
C LEU A 130 -9.21 -7.70 -1.87
N ILE A 131 -7.90 -7.89 -2.01
CA ILE A 131 -7.27 -7.93 -3.33
C ILE A 131 -6.16 -8.98 -3.41
N ASP A 132 -6.23 -9.84 -4.44
CA ASP A 132 -5.17 -10.79 -4.75
C ASP A 132 -4.17 -10.18 -5.74
N GLU A 133 -2.87 -10.27 -5.45
CA GLU A 133 -1.78 -9.77 -6.29
C GLU A 133 -1.97 -8.31 -6.75
N PRO A 134 -2.14 -7.34 -5.82
CA PRO A 134 -2.41 -5.95 -6.17
C PRO A 134 -1.38 -5.31 -7.13
N GLU A 135 -0.18 -5.87 -7.20
CA GLU A 135 0.89 -5.49 -8.12
C GLU A 135 0.65 -5.85 -9.60
N CYS A 136 -0.29 -6.77 -9.90
CA CYS A 136 -0.44 -7.31 -11.25
C CYS A 136 -0.61 -6.21 -12.29
N HIS A 137 0.19 -6.32 -13.37
CA HIS A 137 0.25 -5.40 -14.52
C HIS A 137 0.72 -3.98 -14.19
N LEU A 138 1.09 -3.68 -12.94
CA LEU A 138 1.58 -2.38 -12.53
C LEU A 138 3.10 -2.35 -12.45
N HIS A 139 3.66 -1.24 -12.93
CA HIS A 139 5.07 -0.95 -12.75
C HIS A 139 5.39 -0.83 -11.24
N PRO A 140 6.51 -1.41 -10.73
CA PRO A 140 6.85 -1.42 -9.30
C PRO A 140 6.79 -0.05 -8.62
N ALA A 141 7.19 0.99 -9.36
CA ALA A 141 7.18 2.36 -8.88
C ALA A 141 5.78 2.99 -8.68
N CYS A 142 4.70 2.28 -8.99
CA CYS A 142 3.32 2.69 -8.75
C CYS A 142 2.58 1.77 -7.77
N GLN A 143 3.12 0.60 -7.41
CA GLN A 143 2.39 -0.42 -6.66
C GLN A 143 2.03 0.04 -5.24
N VAL A 144 2.98 0.65 -4.53
CA VAL A 144 2.75 1.18 -3.16
C VAL A 144 1.70 2.28 -3.16
N ASP A 145 1.85 3.25 -4.07
CA ASP A 145 0.92 4.37 -4.19
C ASP A 145 -0.48 3.89 -4.59
N PHE A 146 -0.56 2.92 -5.51
CA PHE A 146 -1.82 2.32 -5.93
C PHE A 146 -2.56 1.65 -4.77
N VAL A 147 -1.91 0.79 -3.99
CA VAL A 147 -2.58 0.10 -2.87
C VAL A 147 -2.95 1.08 -1.76
N THR A 148 -2.10 2.07 -1.51
CA THR A 148 -2.39 3.13 -0.53
C THR A 148 -3.64 3.91 -0.92
N LEU A 149 -3.74 4.27 -2.20
CA LEU A 149 -4.88 4.97 -2.76
C LEU A 149 -6.14 4.09 -2.77
N LEU A 150 -6.02 2.82 -3.14
CA LEU A 150 -7.13 1.88 -3.07
C LEU A 150 -7.69 1.78 -1.64
N GLY A 151 -6.79 1.81 -0.65
CA GLY A 151 -7.16 1.82 0.77
C GLY A 151 -7.80 3.11 1.26
N SER A 152 -7.58 4.27 0.62
CA SER A 152 -8.26 5.51 1.02
C SER A 152 -9.75 5.52 0.66
N HIS A 153 -10.20 4.64 -0.24
CA HIS A 153 -11.62 4.45 -0.55
C HIS A 153 -12.29 3.40 0.35
N ALA A 154 -11.55 2.69 1.20
CA ALA A 154 -12.08 1.71 2.13
C ALA A 154 -12.20 2.32 3.54
N ARG A 155 -13.30 2.05 4.24
CA ARG A 155 -13.52 2.60 5.58
C ARG A 155 -12.52 2.08 6.61
N TYR A 156 -12.24 0.79 6.59
CA TYR A 156 -11.33 0.14 7.53
C TYR A 156 -9.97 -0.20 6.92
N GLY A 157 -9.93 -0.57 5.64
CA GLY A 157 -8.68 -0.70 4.90
C GLY A 157 -8.66 -1.82 3.88
N VAL A 158 -7.44 -2.25 3.53
CA VAL A 158 -7.16 -3.25 2.51
C VAL A 158 -6.54 -4.48 3.14
N ILE A 159 -7.00 -5.66 2.72
CA ILE A 159 -6.32 -6.93 2.97
C ILE A 159 -5.86 -7.45 1.61
N ALA A 160 -4.55 -7.60 1.45
CA ALA A 160 -3.95 -8.05 0.21
C ALA A 160 -3.28 -9.41 0.37
N ALA A 161 -3.44 -10.28 -0.61
CA ALA A 161 -2.61 -11.46 -0.80
C ALA A 161 -1.56 -11.17 -1.87
N THR A 162 -0.30 -11.48 -1.63
CA THR A 162 0.80 -11.23 -2.56
C THR A 162 1.95 -12.19 -2.30
N HIS A 163 2.67 -12.57 -3.35
CA HIS A 163 3.95 -13.26 -3.23
C HIS A 163 5.16 -12.30 -3.07
N ASN A 164 4.93 -10.99 -3.15
CA ASN A 164 5.94 -9.96 -3.02
C ASN A 164 6.04 -9.45 -1.56
N LEU A 165 6.96 -10.03 -0.80
CA LEU A 165 7.22 -9.62 0.58
C LEU A 165 7.66 -8.15 0.68
N GLY A 166 8.36 -7.62 -0.32
CA GLY A 166 8.79 -6.22 -0.34
C GLY A 166 7.62 -5.25 -0.44
N LEU A 167 6.65 -5.57 -1.30
CA LEU A 167 5.41 -4.82 -1.39
C LEU A 167 4.63 -4.92 -0.08
N ALA A 168 4.42 -6.13 0.44
CA ALA A 168 3.71 -6.36 1.71
C ALA A 168 4.33 -5.54 2.87
N ARG A 169 5.66 -5.50 2.99
CA ARG A 169 6.37 -4.67 3.98
C ARG A 169 6.22 -3.18 3.77
N SER A 170 5.95 -2.74 2.55
CA SER A 170 5.82 -1.32 2.21
C SER A 170 4.41 -0.78 2.47
N ILE A 171 3.38 -1.62 2.34
CA ILE A 171 1.97 -1.21 2.39
C ILE A 171 1.24 -1.62 3.66
N SER A 172 1.66 -2.72 4.31
CA SER A 172 0.88 -3.37 5.36
C SER A 172 1.29 -2.94 6.77
N GLU A 173 0.32 -2.95 7.68
CA GLU A 173 0.56 -2.81 9.12
C GLU A 173 0.81 -4.15 9.82
N HIS A 174 0.23 -5.22 9.25
CA HIS A 174 0.36 -6.58 9.71
C HIS A 174 0.58 -7.47 8.49
N ILE A 175 1.56 -8.35 8.58
CA ILE A 175 1.88 -9.31 7.52
C ILE A 175 1.70 -10.69 8.12
N TYR A 176 0.89 -11.51 7.46
CA TYR A 176 0.73 -12.90 7.84
C TYR A 176 1.37 -13.78 6.77
N GLU A 177 2.21 -14.71 7.21
CA GLU A 177 2.83 -15.72 6.36
C GLU A 177 1.98 -17.00 6.40
N ILE A 178 1.67 -17.54 5.23
CA ILE A 178 0.98 -18.83 5.10
C ILE A 178 2.02 -19.90 4.78
N LYS A 179 2.23 -20.84 5.71
CA LYS A 179 3.12 -21.99 5.53
C LYS A 179 2.31 -23.25 5.30
N ARG A 180 2.71 -24.07 4.33
CA ARG A 180 2.21 -25.43 4.22
C ARG A 180 2.93 -26.30 5.25
N GLU A 181 2.16 -27.13 5.95
CA GLU A 181 2.65 -28.21 6.81
C GLU A 181 2.32 -29.53 6.11
N PRO A 182 3.21 -30.06 5.25
CA PRO A 182 2.92 -31.22 4.41
C PRO A 182 2.57 -32.47 5.22
N GLU A 183 3.19 -32.60 6.39
CA GLU A 183 3.00 -33.73 7.32
C GLU A 183 1.62 -33.70 8.02
N ALA A 184 1.07 -32.52 8.25
CA ALA A 184 -0.25 -32.32 8.86
C ALA A 184 -1.38 -32.17 7.83
N GLY A 185 -1.05 -32.04 6.54
CA GLY A 185 -2.03 -31.73 5.49
C GLY A 185 -2.71 -30.37 5.68
N ALA A 186 -2.09 -29.46 6.45
CA ALA A 186 -2.67 -28.19 6.86
C ALA A 186 -1.85 -27.00 6.34
N ALA A 187 -2.47 -25.81 6.36
CA ALA A 187 -1.78 -24.54 6.20
C ALA A 187 -1.81 -23.80 7.53
N ARG A 188 -0.67 -23.26 7.94
CA ARG A 188 -0.50 -22.49 9.16
C ARG A 188 -0.32 -21.02 8.81
N LEU A 189 -1.11 -20.17 9.46
CA LEU A 189 -1.00 -18.73 9.37
C LEU A 189 -0.16 -18.24 10.56
N GLU A 190 0.92 -17.53 10.29
CA GLU A 190 1.78 -16.95 11.32
C GLU A 190 1.91 -15.45 11.12
N LEU A 191 1.80 -14.66 12.19
CA LEU A 191 2.13 -13.24 12.11
C LEU A 191 3.64 -13.12 11.90
N LEU A 192 4.03 -12.48 10.80
CA LEU A 192 5.42 -12.23 10.49
C LEU A 192 5.96 -11.14 11.42
N ASP A 193 6.94 -11.48 12.25
CA ASP A 193 7.58 -10.53 13.16
C ASP A 193 8.38 -9.49 12.36
N GLU A 194 7.94 -8.23 12.42
CA GLU A 194 8.60 -7.10 11.77
C GLU A 194 9.90 -6.66 12.46
N THR A 195 10.20 -7.20 13.65
CA THR A 195 11.41 -6.88 14.42
C THR A 195 12.52 -7.91 14.25
N GLY A 196 12.24 -9.02 13.58
CA GLY A 196 13.22 -10.06 13.24
C GLY A 196 14.08 -9.72 12.01
N GLY A 197 15.30 -10.26 11.98
CA GLY A 197 16.25 -10.14 10.85
C GLY A 197 17.19 -8.94 10.92
N ARG A 198 18.24 -8.98 10.08
CA ARG A 198 19.21 -7.87 9.94
C ARG A 198 18.69 -6.84 8.94
N LEU A 199 19.02 -5.57 9.13
CA LEU A 199 18.56 -4.48 8.24
C LEU A 199 18.98 -4.69 6.76
N SER A 200 20.14 -5.29 6.52
CA SER A 200 20.63 -5.64 5.18
C SER A 200 19.74 -6.68 4.48
N GLN A 201 19.26 -7.68 5.22
CA GLN A 201 18.30 -8.68 4.72
C GLN A 201 16.97 -8.02 4.39
N ARG A 202 16.44 -7.18 5.28
CA ARG A 202 15.16 -6.47 5.07
C ARG A 202 15.20 -5.53 3.87
N LEU A 203 16.33 -4.85 3.67
CA LEU A 203 16.53 -4.03 2.47
C LEU A 203 16.53 -4.88 1.18
N GLY A 204 17.05 -6.10 1.25
CA GLY A 204 16.96 -7.08 0.16
C GLY A 204 15.53 -7.56 -0.10
N GLU A 205 14.76 -7.81 0.96
CA GLU A 205 13.34 -8.21 0.87
C GLU A 205 12.47 -7.11 0.24
N LEU A 206 12.82 -5.84 0.40
CA LEU A 206 12.20 -4.69 -0.27
C LEU A 206 12.59 -4.55 -1.76
N ASP A 207 13.34 -5.51 -2.32
CA ASP A 207 13.88 -5.47 -3.68
C ASP A 207 14.59 -4.14 -4.03
N PHE A 208 15.40 -3.64 -3.08
CA PHE A 208 16.12 -2.37 -3.24
C PHE A 208 16.99 -2.33 -4.51
N ALA A 209 17.48 -3.49 -4.97
CA ALA A 209 18.25 -3.60 -6.21
C ALA A 209 17.42 -3.21 -7.45
N ALA A 210 16.16 -3.65 -7.54
CA ALA A 210 15.27 -3.21 -8.60
C ALA A 210 14.94 -1.73 -8.47
N HIS A 211 14.62 -1.26 -7.26
CA HIS A 211 14.38 0.17 -6.99
C HIS A 211 15.55 1.06 -7.43
N ARG A 212 16.79 0.61 -7.19
CA ARG A 212 18.00 1.35 -7.57
C ARG A 212 18.20 1.45 -9.08
N ARG A 213 17.85 0.42 -9.84
CA ARG A 213 17.85 0.47 -11.31
C ARG A 213 16.81 1.46 -11.85
N MET A 214 15.75 1.72 -11.08
CA MET A 214 14.70 2.68 -11.41
C MET A 214 15.01 4.12 -10.94
N GLY A 215 16.24 4.41 -10.50
CA GLY A 215 16.66 5.75 -10.08
C GLY A 215 16.49 6.05 -8.59
N CYS A 216 16.00 5.08 -7.79
CA CYS A 216 15.97 5.22 -6.35
C CYS A 216 17.38 5.12 -5.76
N THR A 217 17.91 6.21 -5.22
CA THR A 217 19.31 6.26 -4.77
C THR A 217 19.44 6.46 -3.26
N LYS A 218 18.33 6.58 -2.55
CA LYS A 218 18.29 6.91 -1.12
C LYS A 218 17.49 5.90 -0.33
N VAL A 219 17.87 5.69 0.92
CA VAL A 219 17.13 4.92 1.92
C VAL A 219 16.84 5.82 3.11
N LEU A 220 15.60 5.82 3.59
CA LEU A 220 15.21 6.50 4.82
C LEU A 220 14.78 5.45 5.85
N LEU A 221 15.57 5.31 6.92
CA LEU A 221 15.24 4.51 8.09
C LEU A 221 14.15 5.23 8.88
N VAL A 222 13.02 4.55 9.13
CA VAL A 222 11.90 5.09 9.91
C VAL A 222 11.59 4.18 11.08
N GLU A 223 11.14 4.71 12.20
CA GLU A 223 10.92 3.91 13.42
C GLU A 223 9.94 2.75 13.24
N GLY A 224 8.83 2.93 12.51
CA GLY A 224 7.87 1.87 12.23
C GLY A 224 6.93 2.18 11.06
N PRO A 225 6.20 1.17 10.55
CA PRO A 225 5.33 1.32 9.38
C PRO A 225 4.20 2.32 9.62
N ARG A 226 3.71 2.45 10.85
CA ARG A 226 2.65 3.43 11.20
C ARG A 226 3.06 4.90 10.98
N ARG A 227 4.36 5.21 11.03
CA ARG A 227 4.88 6.59 10.91
C ARG A 227 5.25 6.97 9.47
N SER A 228 5.37 6.01 8.54
CA SER A 228 5.66 6.28 7.12
C SER A 228 4.49 6.98 6.41
N ARG A 229 3.24 6.66 6.78
CA ARG A 229 2.02 7.27 6.18
C ARG A 229 1.82 8.75 6.56
N ARG A 230 2.40 9.23 7.66
CA ARG A 230 2.22 10.61 8.16
C ARG A 230 3.31 11.60 7.75
N THR A 231 4.37 11.15 7.07
CA THR A 231 5.35 12.05 6.47
C THR A 231 4.96 12.34 5.02
N PRO A 232 4.33 13.48 4.70
CA PRO A 232 4.05 13.89 3.31
C PRO A 232 5.33 14.25 2.52
N ALA A 233 6.52 13.98 3.06
CA ALA A 233 7.76 14.63 2.67
C ALA A 233 8.60 13.89 1.59
N ALA A 234 8.33 12.62 1.28
CA ALA A 234 9.16 11.90 0.30
C ALA A 234 8.64 11.95 -1.16
N GLY A 235 7.36 12.31 -1.36
CA GLY A 235 6.72 12.19 -2.68
C GLY A 235 6.15 13.47 -3.30
N GLN A 236 5.91 14.55 -2.53
CA GLN A 236 5.07 15.66 -3.01
C GLN A 236 5.83 16.85 -3.63
N ARG A 237 7.15 16.92 -3.56
CA ARG A 237 7.94 17.99 -4.22
C ARG A 237 9.27 17.45 -4.76
N GLY A 238 9.32 17.25 -6.08
CA GLY A 238 10.46 16.66 -6.79
C GLY A 238 10.24 15.17 -7.07
N ASP A 239 11.00 14.61 -8.00
CA ASP A 239 10.90 13.25 -8.55
C ASP A 239 10.80 12.13 -7.47
N GLY A 240 9.59 11.96 -6.92
CA GLY A 240 9.27 11.28 -5.65
C GLY A 240 9.51 9.78 -5.58
N ARG A 241 10.36 9.24 -6.45
CA ARG A 241 10.77 7.81 -6.50
C ARG A 241 12.23 7.62 -6.07
N SER A 242 12.84 8.61 -5.41
CA SER A 242 14.27 8.58 -5.06
C SER A 242 14.61 7.96 -3.70
N VAL A 243 13.61 7.65 -2.85
CA VAL A 243 13.80 7.18 -1.47
C VAL A 243 13.02 5.88 -1.19
N VAL A 244 13.68 4.83 -0.70
CA VAL A 244 13.04 3.64 -0.10
C VAL A 244 12.91 3.82 1.41
N LEU A 245 11.72 3.59 1.94
CA LEU A 245 11.48 3.60 3.39
C LEU A 245 11.81 2.22 3.98
N LEU A 246 12.71 2.18 4.96
CA LEU A 246 13.05 0.94 5.67
C LEU A 246 12.64 1.07 7.15
N PRO A 247 11.56 0.39 7.59
CA PRO A 247 11.16 0.43 8.98
C PRO A 247 12.19 -0.27 9.87
N LEU A 248 12.55 0.36 10.99
CA LEU A 248 13.47 -0.15 11.99
C LEU A 248 12.78 -1.19 12.89
N GLY A 249 11.48 -1.07 13.16
CA GLY A 249 10.74 -2.00 14.03
C GLY A 249 10.63 -1.52 15.49
N GLY A 250 10.70 -0.21 15.71
CA GLY A 250 10.49 0.43 17.01
C GLY A 250 11.73 0.50 17.91
N SER A 251 11.49 0.75 19.19
CA SER A 251 12.51 1.01 20.21
C SER A 251 13.48 -0.14 20.47
N SER A 252 13.13 -1.38 20.11
CA SER A 252 14.02 -2.55 20.20
C SER A 252 15.19 -2.50 19.21
N MET A 253 15.08 -1.65 18.18
CA MET A 253 16.05 -1.51 17.10
C MET A 253 16.75 -0.14 17.12
N ILE A 254 16.17 0.85 17.81
CA ILE A 254 16.77 2.17 18.04
C ILE A 254 17.65 2.13 19.30
N ASN A 255 18.82 1.51 19.18
CA ASN A 255 19.84 1.44 20.23
C ASN A 255 21.25 1.24 19.65
N GLY A 256 22.29 1.29 20.50
CA GLY A 256 23.67 1.11 20.07
C GLY A 256 24.09 -0.33 19.74
N ARG A 257 23.28 -1.36 20.04
CA ARG A 257 23.70 -2.77 19.96
C ARG A 257 23.80 -3.31 18.53
N ARG A 258 23.16 -2.63 17.57
CA ARG A 258 23.08 -3.04 16.16
C ARG A 258 23.75 -2.02 15.22
N ALA A 259 24.78 -1.32 15.73
CA ALA A 259 25.52 -0.33 14.96
C ALA A 259 26.19 -0.94 13.71
N ASP A 260 26.64 -2.19 13.79
CA ASP A 260 27.21 -2.95 12.67
C ASP A 260 26.24 -3.06 11.49
N GLU A 261 24.94 -3.25 11.74
CA GLU A 261 23.92 -3.33 10.71
C GLU A 261 23.78 -2.01 9.92
N LEU A 262 23.95 -0.86 10.57
CA LEU A 262 23.96 0.46 9.92
C LEU A 262 25.13 0.56 8.92
N GLY A 263 26.29 0.05 9.30
CA GLY A 263 27.46 -0.05 8.43
C GLY A 263 27.23 -0.96 7.22
N GLU A 264 26.49 -2.06 7.39
CA GLU A 264 26.13 -2.96 6.28
C GLU A 264 25.19 -2.30 5.28
N ILE A 265 24.13 -1.63 5.74
CA ILE A 265 23.21 -0.89 4.86
C ILE A 265 23.98 0.17 4.08
N ARG A 266 24.90 0.90 4.74
CA ARG A 266 25.69 1.96 4.09
C ARG A 266 26.59 1.44 2.96
N LYS A 267 27.00 0.18 3.02
CA LYS A 267 27.74 -0.49 1.93
C LYS A 267 26.82 -0.81 0.74
N ILE A 268 25.56 -1.13 1.00
CA ILE A 268 24.56 -1.44 -0.04
C ILE A 268 24.05 -0.15 -0.70
N CYS A 269 23.73 0.87 0.10
CA CYS A 269 23.24 2.17 -0.33
C CYS A 269 24.10 3.30 0.25
N PRO A 270 24.72 4.15 -0.58
CA PRO A 270 25.50 5.26 -0.08
C PRO A 270 24.68 6.40 0.55
N ASN A 271 23.41 6.58 0.20
CA ASN A 271 22.62 7.70 0.71
C ASN A 271 21.58 7.18 1.70
N VAL A 272 22.00 7.02 2.96
CA VAL A 272 21.12 6.54 4.03
C VAL A 272 20.86 7.70 4.98
N TYR A 273 19.58 7.88 5.31
CA TYR A 273 19.09 8.85 6.27
C TYR A 273 18.28 8.12 7.34
N ALA A 274 18.18 8.68 8.54
CA ALA A 274 17.33 8.13 9.59
C ALA A 274 16.41 9.20 10.17
N LEU A 275 15.15 8.83 10.37
CA LEU A 275 14.15 9.66 11.04
C LEU A 275 13.48 8.84 12.15
N ILE A 276 13.72 9.26 13.39
CA ILE A 276 13.20 8.59 14.59
C ILE A 276 12.35 9.55 15.43
N ASP A 277 11.36 9.04 16.17
CA ASP A 277 10.78 9.84 17.25
C ASP A 277 11.85 10.04 18.33
N SER A 278 11.82 11.19 19.02
CA SER A 278 12.70 11.42 20.16
C SER A 278 12.20 10.77 21.44
N GLU A 279 10.94 10.28 21.45
CA GLU A 279 10.21 9.76 22.62
C GLU A 279 10.27 10.74 23.81
N ARG A 280 10.39 12.05 23.51
CA ARG A 280 10.45 13.11 24.52
C ARG A 280 9.06 13.40 25.05
N ASP A 281 8.93 13.44 26.37
CA ASP A 281 7.70 13.88 27.04
C ASP A 281 7.40 15.38 26.82
N ARG A 282 8.42 16.19 26.49
CA ARG A 282 8.30 17.64 26.22
C ARG A 282 9.40 18.14 25.29
N ALA A 283 9.11 19.22 24.56
CA ALA A 283 10.09 19.91 23.73
C ALA A 283 11.31 20.34 24.57
N GLY A 284 12.52 20.01 24.10
CA GLY A 284 13.78 20.29 24.80
C GLY A 284 14.20 19.28 25.88
N ALA A 285 13.41 18.22 26.16
CA ALA A 285 13.86 17.15 27.05
C ALA A 285 15.04 16.36 26.44
N PRO A 286 15.97 15.84 27.27
CA PRO A 286 17.05 14.99 26.77
C PRO A 286 16.49 13.71 26.16
N VAL A 287 17.05 13.33 25.02
CA VAL A 287 16.73 12.06 24.34
C VAL A 287 17.20 10.88 25.21
N SER A 288 16.43 9.79 25.23
CA SER A 288 16.75 8.58 25.97
C SER A 288 18.14 8.02 25.60
N ILE A 289 18.78 7.29 26.53
CA ILE A 289 20.12 6.73 26.31
C ILE A 289 20.17 5.85 25.04
N PRO A 290 19.23 4.90 24.81
CA PRO A 290 19.25 4.07 23.60
C PRO A 290 19.18 4.89 22.31
N HIS A 291 18.34 5.92 22.28
CA HIS A 291 18.20 6.77 21.10
C HIS A 291 19.45 7.63 20.88
N ARG A 292 20.12 8.08 21.94
CA ARG A 292 21.40 8.78 21.83
C ARG A 292 22.48 7.88 21.26
N GLU A 293 22.61 6.66 21.76
CA GLU A 293 23.55 5.65 21.26
C GLU A 293 23.29 5.35 19.78
N PHE A 294 22.02 5.25 19.38
CA PHE A 294 21.65 5.08 17.97
C PHE A 294 22.07 6.28 17.11
N LEU A 295 21.79 7.52 17.54
CA LEU A 295 22.20 8.73 16.81
C LEU A 295 23.72 8.87 16.71
N GLU A 296 24.47 8.38 17.71
CA GLU A 296 25.93 8.31 17.66
C GLU A 296 26.41 7.23 16.68
N ALA A 297 25.79 6.04 16.70
CA ALA A 297 26.07 4.98 15.74
C ALA A 297 25.80 5.42 14.29
N CYS A 298 24.69 6.11 14.02
CA CYS A 298 24.41 6.70 12.71
C CYS A 298 25.51 7.67 12.28
N ARG A 299 25.90 8.60 13.15
CA ARG A 299 26.98 9.56 12.86
C ARG A 299 28.31 8.85 12.58
N HIS A 300 28.64 7.83 13.35
CA HIS A 300 29.85 7.02 13.16
C HIS A 300 29.90 6.37 11.77
N HIS A 301 28.75 5.91 11.26
CA HIS A 301 28.63 5.30 9.94
C HIS A 301 28.30 6.28 8.80
N GLY A 302 28.34 7.59 9.05
CA GLY A 302 28.06 8.61 8.04
C GLY A 302 26.61 8.57 7.53
N ILE A 303 25.67 8.33 8.44
CA ILE A 303 24.22 8.36 8.24
C ILE A 303 23.68 9.62 8.90
N ASP A 304 23.01 10.46 8.13
CA ASP A 304 22.34 11.66 8.63
C ASP A 304 21.06 11.26 9.36
N ALA A 305 21.08 11.31 10.70
CA ALA A 305 19.96 10.93 11.55
C ALA A 305 19.33 12.14 12.22
N HIS A 306 18.01 12.22 12.16
CA HIS A 306 17.20 13.27 12.79
C HIS A 306 16.20 12.65 13.77
N ALA A 307 16.14 13.21 14.98
CA ALA A 307 15.14 12.87 15.98
C ALA A 307 14.11 14.00 16.09
N LEU A 308 12.82 13.68 15.91
CA LEU A 308 11.74 14.65 15.91
C LEU A 308 11.58 15.36 17.27
N GLU A 309 11.23 16.64 17.30
CA GLU A 309 11.22 17.44 18.55
C GLU A 309 10.04 17.17 19.49
N ARG A 310 8.96 16.55 19.00
CA ARG A 310 7.76 16.19 19.76
C ARG A 310 7.40 14.74 19.50
N ARG A 311 6.83 14.09 20.52
CA ARG A 311 6.12 12.82 20.37
C ARG A 311 4.97 13.02 19.38
N SER A 312 5.00 12.32 18.26
CA SER A 312 3.88 12.34 17.32
C SER A 312 2.81 11.38 17.84
N PHE A 313 1.68 11.91 18.32
CA PHE A 313 0.50 11.13 18.74
C PHE A 313 -0.05 10.27 17.61
#